data_AF-A0A9P3B381-F1
#
_entry.id   AF-A0A9P3B381-F1
#
_cell.length_a   1.000
_cell.length_b   1.000
_cell.length_c   1.000
_cell.angle_alpha   90.00
_cell.angle_beta   90.00
_cell.angle_gamma   90.00
#
_symmetry.space_group_name_H-M   'P 1'
#
loop_
_entity.id
_entity.type
_entity.pdbx_description
1 polymer ?
#
loop_
_entity_poly.entity_id
_entity_poly.type
_entity_poly.pdbx_seq_one_letter_code
_entity_poly.pdbx_strand_id
1 'polypeptide(L)'
;MADTSSFYQEDALYKVERNPTSHEIQANKPCKADSPAQRSCSKTRGWPRAVKILVPVAVVAAVLAGVIVGTVLGTRDTRYPDYLPLDYFLVDEYHPSSFFDHFWHFTDEDPTYGFVEYVDRKQAESLNLIHSTNSSASIRVDNKTRYAPRGRKSVRLESKKGYDTGLFIFDIIHTPYGCGTWPALWLADTYNWPLKGEIDVLETTNRATEGNVVTLHTDKGCSVKGRRKQLGSAQYSTCDDKHGNAGCAVQGRPATYGEGFNENGGGVYAVELREAGIRVWVFPRDSIPDDFSNPERRPDPSSWGAALADFPSTHCDIPSHFSNQSIIVNIDLCGEMGAQQEDYNDLYDCPATCEEFVARNPQNFSQAYWEFRSFRIYQTM
;
A
#
# COMPACT_ATOMS: atom_id res chain seq x y z
N MET A 1 -11.45 22.36 49.41
CA MET A 1 -10.08 22.40 49.96
C MET A 1 -9.21 21.67 48.96
N ALA A 2 -8.26 22.24 48.23
CA ALA A 2 -7.72 23.58 47.99
C ALA A 2 -7.37 23.57 46.47
N ASP A 3 -7.86 24.47 45.63
CA ASP A 3 -7.32 25.81 45.31
C ASP A 3 -5.81 25.85 44.98
N THR A 4 -5.50 25.95 43.67
CA THR A 4 -4.59 26.97 43.14
C THR A 4 -4.79 27.16 41.63
N SER A 5 -5.07 28.41 41.26
CA SER A 5 -5.11 28.98 39.92
C SER A 5 -3.74 29.47 39.44
N SER A 6 -3.41 29.30 38.15
CA SER A 6 -2.85 30.33 37.24
C SER A 6 -2.52 29.70 35.89
N PHE A 7 -3.21 30.04 34.80
CA PHE A 7 -2.76 31.06 33.82
C PHE A 7 -1.27 30.99 33.50
N TYR A 8 -0.92 30.45 32.33
CA TYR A 8 0.16 30.97 31.47
C TYR A 8 -0.13 30.64 30.00
N GLN A 9 -0.33 31.73 29.26
CA GLN A 9 -0.26 31.86 27.82
C GLN A 9 1.15 32.38 27.54
N GLU A 10 1.98 31.64 26.79
CA GLU A 10 3.25 32.18 26.29
C GLU A 10 3.47 31.77 24.83
N ASP A 11 3.46 32.81 24.00
CA ASP A 11 3.98 32.84 22.64
C ASP A 11 5.48 32.55 22.64
N ALA A 12 5.89 31.50 21.93
CA ALA A 12 7.30 31.25 21.65
C ALA A 12 7.80 32.18 20.53
N LEU A 13 8.28 33.36 20.95
CA LEU A 13 9.15 34.26 20.20
C LEU A 13 10.47 33.54 19.84
N TYR A 14 10.66 33.22 18.56
CA TYR A 14 11.97 32.81 18.04
C TYR A 14 12.95 33.99 18.08
N LYS A 15 13.86 33.97 19.05
CA LYS A 15 15.08 34.79 19.08
C LYS A 15 16.09 34.24 18.06
N VAL A 16 16.38 35.02 17.03
CA VAL A 16 17.49 34.81 16.10
C VAL A 16 18.76 35.41 16.72
N GLU A 17 19.72 34.56 17.07
CA GLU A 17 21.08 34.98 17.42
C GLU A 17 21.83 35.48 16.17
N ARG A 18 22.48 36.63 16.32
CA ARG A 18 23.37 37.24 15.32
C ARG A 18 24.81 36.81 15.58
N ASN A 19 25.52 36.38 14.53
CA ASN A 19 26.96 36.62 14.35
C ASN A 19 27.31 36.65 12.84
N PRO A 20 28.45 37.19 12.41
CA PRO A 20 28.42 38.41 11.60
C PRO A 20 29.01 38.24 10.18
N THR A 21 28.75 39.27 9.37
CA THR A 21 29.51 39.72 8.18
C THR A 21 29.58 38.76 6.98
N SER A 22 28.57 38.85 6.12
CA SER A 22 28.73 38.67 4.67
C SER A 22 28.85 40.04 4.00
N HIS A 23 29.85 40.16 3.13
CA HIS A 23 30.13 41.36 2.36
C HIS A 23 28.94 41.76 1.48
N GLU A 24 28.55 43.02 1.64
CA GLU A 24 27.53 43.75 0.91
C GLU A 24 27.88 43.83 -0.59
N ILE A 25 27.15 43.09 -1.45
CA ILE A 25 27.10 43.40 -2.88
C ILE A 25 25.94 44.38 -3.08
N GLN A 26 26.26 45.66 -3.10
CA GLN A 26 25.31 46.73 -3.38
C GLN A 26 24.78 46.61 -4.83
N ALA A 27 23.47 46.45 -4.94
CA ALA A 27 22.74 46.64 -6.18
C ALA A 27 22.24 48.09 -6.32
N ASN A 28 22.52 48.66 -7.50
CA ASN A 28 21.77 49.69 -8.22
C ASN A 28 21.54 51.07 -7.58
N LYS A 29 22.37 52.04 -8.00
CA LYS A 29 21.97 53.44 -8.18
C LYS A 29 21.59 53.69 -9.65
N PRO A 30 20.55 54.49 -9.95
CA PRO A 30 20.18 54.82 -11.33
C PRO A 30 21.08 55.94 -11.85
N CYS A 31 21.70 55.73 -13.02
CA CYS A 31 22.41 56.79 -13.73
C CYS A 31 21.39 57.75 -14.38
N LYS A 32 21.54 59.05 -14.10
CA LYS A 32 20.91 60.13 -14.87
C LYS A 32 21.44 60.11 -16.32
N ALA A 33 20.52 60.39 -17.24
CA ALA A 33 20.76 60.48 -18.67
C ALA A 33 21.48 61.78 -19.06
N ASP A 34 22.43 61.68 -20.00
CA ASP A 34 22.71 62.66 -21.04
C ASP A 34 23.59 62.04 -22.16
N SER A 35 22.93 61.61 -23.27
CA SER A 35 23.33 61.52 -24.70
C SER A 35 24.69 60.88 -25.15
N PRO A 36 24.88 60.55 -26.46
CA PRO A 36 24.37 59.35 -27.12
C PRO A 36 25.51 58.52 -27.77
N ALA A 37 25.69 57.26 -27.36
CA ALA A 37 26.46 56.29 -28.17
C ALA A 37 26.12 54.86 -27.75
N GLN A 38 25.17 54.28 -28.47
CA GLN A 38 24.87 52.87 -28.46
C GLN A 38 26.08 52.10 -29.03
N ARG A 39 26.95 51.57 -28.17
CA ARG A 39 27.94 50.54 -28.55
C ARG A 39 28.01 49.44 -27.50
N SER A 40 27.44 48.30 -27.89
CA SER A 40 27.72 46.97 -27.32
C SER A 40 29.22 46.81 -27.09
N CYS A 41 29.62 46.39 -25.89
CA CYS A 41 31.00 46.01 -25.60
C CYS A 41 31.07 44.97 -24.48
N SER A 42 30.72 43.72 -24.80
CA SER A 42 31.39 42.57 -24.18
C SER A 42 32.88 42.63 -24.58
N LYS A 43 33.73 43.25 -23.74
CA LYS A 43 35.17 43.35 -24.01
C LYS A 43 35.86 42.00 -23.75
N THR A 44 35.90 41.13 -24.75
CA THR A 44 36.83 39.97 -24.80
C THR A 44 38.26 40.39 -25.19
N ARG A 45 38.55 41.70 -25.26
CA ARG A 45 39.74 42.27 -25.91
C ARG A 45 40.99 42.38 -25.01
N GLY A 46 41.18 41.41 -24.12
CA GLY A 46 42.39 41.28 -23.28
C GLY A 46 42.74 39.84 -22.89
N TRP A 47 41.92 38.86 -23.27
CA TRP A 47 42.15 37.47 -22.90
C TRP A 47 43.25 36.83 -23.76
N PRO A 48 44.16 36.04 -23.15
CA PRO A 48 45.08 35.18 -23.89
C PRO A 48 44.30 34.30 -24.88
N ARG A 49 44.87 34.01 -26.06
CA ARG A 49 44.20 33.22 -27.11
C ARG A 49 43.66 31.88 -26.59
N ALA A 50 44.38 31.25 -25.65
CA ALA A 50 43.94 30.04 -24.97
C ALA A 50 42.62 30.22 -24.22
N VAL A 51 42.44 31.30 -23.46
CA VAL A 51 41.21 31.55 -22.68
C VAL A 51 40.01 31.85 -23.59
N LYS A 52 40.25 32.51 -24.73
CA LYS A 52 39.22 32.76 -25.75
C LYS A 52 38.69 31.48 -26.42
N ILE A 53 39.46 30.39 -26.39
CA ILE A 53 39.07 29.09 -26.94
C ILE A 53 38.52 28.20 -25.84
N LEU A 54 39.19 28.16 -24.68
CA LEU A 54 38.83 27.28 -23.57
C LEU A 54 37.48 27.62 -22.94
N VAL A 55 37.12 28.90 -22.82
CA VAL A 55 35.84 29.28 -22.18
C VAL A 55 34.63 28.88 -23.05
N PRO A 56 34.57 29.17 -24.36
CA PRO A 56 33.50 28.66 -25.21
C PRO A 56 33.44 27.13 -25.25
N VAL A 57 34.58 26.44 -25.29
CA VAL A 57 34.63 24.97 -25.25
C VAL A 57 34.10 24.43 -23.93
N ALA A 58 34.47 25.03 -22.79
CA ALA A 58 33.96 24.64 -21.48
C ALA A 58 32.45 24.90 -21.35
N VAL A 59 31.96 26.02 -21.87
CA VAL A 59 30.51 26.34 -21.89
C VAL A 59 29.76 25.34 -22.75
N VAL A 60 30.25 25.02 -23.95
CA VAL A 60 29.63 24.02 -24.83
C VAL A 60 29.67 22.63 -24.18
N ALA A 61 30.77 22.23 -23.55
CA ALA A 61 30.87 20.98 -22.83
C ALA A 61 29.89 20.91 -21.63
N ALA A 62 29.74 22.00 -20.88
CA ALA A 62 28.78 22.08 -19.77
C ALA A 62 27.32 22.01 -20.25
N VAL A 63 26.99 22.69 -21.35
CA VAL A 63 25.66 22.61 -21.98
C VAL A 63 25.39 21.20 -22.49
N LEU A 64 26.35 20.59 -23.19
CA LEU A 64 26.22 19.21 -23.66
C LEU A 64 26.08 18.22 -22.51
N ALA A 65 26.86 18.36 -21.44
CA ALA A 65 26.72 17.55 -20.24
C ALA A 65 25.34 17.74 -19.60
N GLY A 66 24.83 18.97 -19.51
CA GLY A 66 23.49 19.26 -19.01
C GLY A 66 22.38 18.62 -19.86
N VAL A 67 22.49 18.68 -21.19
CA VAL A 67 21.53 18.04 -22.12
C VAL A 67 21.61 16.52 -21.99
N ILE A 68 22.81 15.93 -21.97
CA ILE A 68 22.99 14.49 -21.83
C ILE A 68 22.43 14.02 -20.48
N VAL A 69 22.78 14.68 -19.37
CA VAL A 69 22.25 14.34 -18.05
C VAL A 69 20.72 14.48 -18.02
N GLY A 70 20.18 15.58 -18.55
CA GLY A 70 18.72 15.78 -18.63
C GLY A 70 18.01 14.68 -19.44
N THR A 71 18.56 14.29 -20.59
CA THR A 71 18.00 13.21 -21.41
C THR A 71 18.13 11.83 -20.75
N VAL A 72 19.25 11.53 -20.10
CA VAL A 72 19.46 10.25 -19.39
C VAL A 72 18.56 10.13 -18.16
N LEU A 73 18.40 11.21 -17.39
CA LEU A 73 17.48 11.22 -16.24
C LEU A 73 16.03 11.12 -16.70
N GLY A 74 15.62 11.89 -17.72
CA GLY A 74 14.26 11.79 -18.28
C GLY A 74 13.94 10.43 -18.89
N THR A 75 14.91 9.76 -19.53
CA THR A 75 14.73 8.39 -20.06
C THR A 75 14.73 7.31 -18.98
N ARG A 76 15.43 7.53 -17.86
CA ARG A 76 15.35 6.65 -16.68
C ARG A 76 14.00 6.74 -15.99
N ASP A 77 13.49 7.95 -15.75
CA ASP A 77 12.21 8.17 -15.05
C ASP A 77 10.99 7.71 -15.86
N THR A 78 11.14 7.54 -17.18
CA THR A 78 10.08 7.03 -18.08
C THR A 78 10.23 5.54 -18.41
N ARG A 79 11.28 4.88 -17.88
CA ARG A 79 11.48 3.45 -18.07
C ARG A 79 10.35 2.68 -17.38
N TYR A 80 9.86 1.67 -18.09
CA TYR A 80 8.90 0.72 -17.56
C TYR A 80 9.54 -0.67 -17.68
N PRO A 81 9.51 -1.50 -16.63
CA PRO A 81 10.10 -2.83 -16.69
C PRO A 81 9.36 -3.70 -17.70
N ASP A 82 10.10 -4.58 -18.37
CA ASP A 82 9.53 -5.49 -19.35
C ASP A 82 8.92 -6.69 -18.62
N TYR A 83 7.60 -6.79 -18.68
CA TYR A 83 6.90 -7.94 -18.12
C TYR A 83 6.86 -9.10 -19.10
N LEU A 84 8.03 -9.71 -19.36
CA LEU A 84 8.09 -10.91 -20.20
C LEU A 84 7.24 -12.04 -19.59
N PRO A 85 6.58 -12.88 -20.43
CA PRO A 85 5.85 -14.05 -19.96
C PRO A 85 6.78 -14.99 -19.17
N LEU A 86 6.23 -15.59 -18.11
CA LEU A 86 6.93 -16.55 -17.26
C LEU A 86 6.11 -17.84 -17.17
N ASP A 87 6.80 -18.98 -17.10
CA ASP A 87 6.16 -20.27 -16.90
C ASP A 87 5.94 -20.53 -15.40
N TYR A 88 4.69 -20.37 -14.96
CA TYR A 88 4.28 -20.60 -13.58
C TYR A 88 3.89 -22.06 -13.33
N PHE A 89 4.29 -22.62 -12.19
CA PHE A 89 4.00 -23.98 -11.73
C PHE A 89 3.30 -23.91 -10.38
N LEU A 90 2.22 -24.66 -10.17
CA LEU A 90 1.53 -24.73 -8.88
C LEU A 90 2.49 -25.34 -7.84
N VAL A 91 2.73 -24.61 -6.75
CA VAL A 91 3.59 -25.05 -5.65
C VAL A 91 2.82 -25.31 -4.36
N ASP A 92 1.71 -24.61 -4.13
CA ASP A 92 0.81 -24.87 -3.00
C ASP A 92 -0.65 -24.62 -3.38
N GLU A 93 -1.54 -25.44 -2.83
CA GLU A 93 -2.99 -25.24 -2.88
C GLU A 93 -3.57 -25.34 -1.46
N TYR A 94 -4.27 -24.30 -1.05
CA TYR A 94 -4.95 -24.20 0.23
C TYR A 94 -6.41 -24.57 -0.02
N HIS A 95 -6.68 -25.88 -0.02
CA HIS A 95 -8.01 -26.43 -0.28
C HIS A 95 -8.95 -26.22 0.92
N PRO A 96 -10.25 -25.91 0.72
CA PRO A 96 -11.22 -25.64 1.79
C PRO A 96 -11.20 -26.63 2.96
N SER A 97 -11.18 -27.93 2.67
CA SER A 97 -11.25 -28.99 3.67
C SER A 97 -10.05 -29.04 4.63
N SER A 98 -8.89 -28.51 4.22
CA SER A 98 -7.65 -28.46 5.01
C SER A 98 -7.11 -27.04 5.17
N PHE A 99 -7.91 -26.02 4.83
CA PHE A 99 -7.46 -24.63 4.70
C PHE A 99 -6.72 -24.15 5.96
N PHE A 100 -7.33 -24.35 7.13
CA PHE A 100 -6.78 -23.92 8.41
C PHE A 100 -5.54 -24.69 8.87
N ASP A 101 -5.20 -25.83 8.25
CA ASP A 101 -4.00 -26.60 8.58
C ASP A 101 -2.73 -25.93 8.04
N HIS A 102 -2.86 -25.03 7.07
CA HIS A 102 -1.74 -24.29 6.49
C HIS A 102 -1.39 -23.00 7.24
N PHE A 103 -2.15 -22.63 8.28
CA PHE A 103 -1.98 -21.38 9.01
C PHE A 103 -1.67 -21.60 10.50
N TRP A 104 -0.86 -20.70 11.05
CA TRP A 104 -0.84 -20.39 12.47
C TRP A 104 -2.02 -19.47 12.81
N HIS A 105 -2.55 -19.59 14.02
CA HIS A 105 -3.56 -18.68 14.54
C HIS A 105 -2.86 -17.71 15.50
N PHE A 106 -2.83 -16.45 15.14
CA PHE A 106 -2.27 -15.39 15.97
C PHE A 106 -3.21 -15.11 17.14
N THR A 107 -2.66 -14.91 18.33
CA THR A 107 -3.43 -14.74 19.57
C THR A 107 -2.89 -13.63 20.48
N ASP A 108 -1.85 -12.93 20.06
CA ASP A 108 -1.28 -11.83 20.83
C ASP A 108 -2.12 -10.57 20.64
N GLU A 109 -1.75 -9.49 21.34
CA GLU A 109 -2.38 -8.19 21.17
C GLU A 109 -2.22 -7.71 19.73
N ASP A 110 -3.25 -7.04 19.22
CA ASP A 110 -3.25 -6.54 17.85
C ASP A 110 -2.16 -5.46 17.66
N PRO A 111 -1.23 -5.62 16.71
CA PRO A 111 -0.15 -4.66 16.47
C PRO A 111 -0.65 -3.27 16.05
N THR A 112 -1.88 -3.18 15.53
CA THR A 112 -2.53 -1.95 15.05
C THR A 112 -3.51 -1.36 16.07
N TYR A 113 -3.41 -1.79 17.33
CA TYR A 113 -4.19 -1.31 18.47
C TYR A 113 -5.71 -1.43 18.29
N GLY A 114 -6.15 -2.44 17.55
CA GLY A 114 -7.55 -2.77 17.34
C GLY A 114 -8.31 -3.12 18.62
N PHE A 115 -9.61 -2.83 18.62
CA PHE A 115 -10.58 -3.27 19.62
C PHE A 115 -11.02 -4.72 19.36
N VAL A 116 -10.05 -5.63 19.32
CA VAL A 116 -10.19 -7.02 18.93
C VAL A 116 -9.58 -7.96 19.98
N GLU A 117 -10.17 -9.13 20.15
CA GLU A 117 -9.53 -10.26 20.86
C GLU A 117 -9.27 -11.38 19.83
N TYR A 118 -8.03 -11.54 19.34
CA TYR A 118 -7.70 -12.67 18.46
C TYR A 118 -7.64 -13.98 19.23
N VAL A 119 -8.30 -15.02 18.70
CA VAL A 119 -8.48 -16.29 19.41
C VAL A 119 -7.77 -17.45 18.72
N ASP A 120 -7.34 -18.43 19.51
CA ASP A 120 -6.75 -19.66 18.97
C ASP A 120 -7.76 -20.49 18.16
N ARG A 121 -7.25 -21.47 17.41
CA ARG A 121 -8.07 -22.36 16.57
C ARG A 121 -9.19 -23.05 17.34
N LYS A 122 -8.90 -23.60 18.53
CA LYS A 122 -9.86 -24.36 19.31
C LYS A 122 -11.02 -23.47 19.77
N GLN A 123 -10.71 -22.26 20.21
CA GLN A 123 -11.70 -21.28 20.60
C GLN A 123 -12.49 -20.80 19.39
N ALA A 124 -11.83 -20.52 18.26
CA ALA A 124 -12.47 -20.11 17.02
C ALA A 124 -13.48 -21.17 16.52
N GLU A 125 -13.12 -22.45 16.54
CA GLU A 125 -14.01 -23.57 16.21
C GLU A 125 -15.21 -23.62 17.17
N SER A 126 -14.96 -23.55 18.48
CA SER A 126 -16.02 -23.62 19.50
C SER A 126 -17.05 -22.48 19.41
N LEU A 127 -16.60 -21.31 18.95
CA LEU A 127 -17.42 -20.11 18.77
C LEU A 127 -17.99 -20.00 17.34
N ASN A 128 -17.66 -20.94 16.46
CA ASN A 128 -17.99 -20.91 15.03
C ASN A 128 -17.48 -19.64 14.33
N LEU A 129 -16.29 -19.18 14.72
CA LEU A 129 -15.56 -18.07 14.08
C LEU A 129 -14.75 -18.55 12.88
N ILE A 130 -14.36 -19.83 12.85
CA ILE A 130 -13.86 -20.49 11.64
C ILE A 130 -14.78 -21.64 11.25
N HIS A 131 -14.93 -21.85 9.94
CA HIS A 131 -15.69 -22.97 9.40
C HIS A 131 -15.11 -23.39 8.06
N SER A 132 -15.05 -24.69 7.79
CA SER A 132 -14.66 -25.23 6.49
C SER A 132 -15.64 -26.30 6.03
N THR A 133 -15.86 -26.33 4.73
CA THR A 133 -16.63 -27.34 4.01
C THR A 133 -15.77 -27.92 2.88
N ASN A 134 -16.35 -28.75 2.03
CA ASN A 134 -15.66 -29.21 0.82
C ASN A 134 -15.55 -28.12 -0.26
N SER A 135 -16.33 -27.04 -0.17
CA SER A 135 -16.41 -25.99 -1.20
C SER A 135 -15.86 -24.64 -0.78
N SER A 136 -15.81 -24.35 0.52
CA SER A 136 -15.32 -23.07 1.02
C SER A 136 -14.80 -23.14 2.46
N ALA A 137 -13.91 -22.21 2.80
CA ALA A 137 -13.46 -21.94 4.15
C ALA A 137 -13.77 -20.49 4.52
N SER A 138 -14.21 -20.23 5.75
CA SER A 138 -14.61 -18.91 6.21
C SER A 138 -14.04 -18.59 7.59
N ILE A 139 -13.67 -17.33 7.80
CA ILE A 139 -13.37 -16.76 9.12
C ILE A 139 -14.29 -15.57 9.38
N ARG A 140 -14.70 -15.33 10.63
CA ARG A 140 -15.63 -14.25 10.99
C ARG A 140 -15.35 -13.64 12.35
N VAL A 141 -15.88 -12.44 12.53
CA VAL A 141 -15.98 -11.76 13.82
C VAL A 141 -17.12 -12.36 14.64
N ASP A 142 -16.97 -12.38 15.97
CA ASP A 142 -18.03 -12.77 16.91
C ASP A 142 -19.23 -11.83 16.80
N ASN A 143 -20.32 -12.36 16.25
CA ASN A 143 -21.60 -11.67 16.07
C ASN A 143 -22.69 -12.12 17.06
N LYS A 144 -22.32 -12.73 18.19
CA LYS A 144 -23.25 -13.26 19.19
C LYS A 144 -23.07 -12.64 20.57
N THR A 145 -21.84 -12.32 20.97
CA THR A 145 -21.58 -11.76 22.31
C THR A 145 -22.17 -10.36 22.42
N ARG A 146 -23.20 -10.22 23.28
CA ARG A 146 -23.96 -8.98 23.50
C ARG A 146 -23.11 -7.80 23.95
N TYR A 147 -22.10 -8.06 24.78
CA TYR A 147 -21.20 -7.04 25.29
C TYR A 147 -19.77 -7.56 25.38
N ALA A 148 -18.86 -6.94 24.65
CA ALA A 148 -17.45 -7.31 24.55
C ALA A 148 -16.55 -6.14 24.99
N PRO A 149 -16.38 -5.91 26.31
CA PRO A 149 -15.73 -4.70 26.85
C PRO A 149 -14.21 -4.63 26.65
N ARG A 150 -13.56 -5.69 26.18
CA ARG A 150 -12.10 -5.80 26.07
C ARG A 150 -11.63 -6.09 24.64
N GLY A 151 -12.47 -5.79 23.66
CA GLY A 151 -12.32 -6.22 22.29
C GLY A 151 -13.29 -7.34 21.92
N ARG A 152 -13.74 -7.33 20.68
CA ARG A 152 -14.63 -8.35 20.13
C ARG A 152 -13.81 -9.44 19.48
N LYS A 153 -14.21 -10.70 19.67
CA LYS A 153 -13.41 -11.84 19.21
C LYS A 153 -13.37 -11.92 17.69
N SER A 154 -12.17 -12.19 17.18
CA SER A 154 -11.91 -12.36 15.75
C SER A 154 -10.78 -13.36 15.53
N VAL A 155 -10.35 -13.53 14.29
CA VAL A 155 -9.31 -14.47 13.87
C VAL A 155 -8.29 -13.75 13.00
N ARG A 156 -7.01 -13.99 13.27
CA ARG A 156 -5.88 -13.65 12.40
C ARG A 156 -5.09 -14.92 12.10
N LEU A 157 -4.96 -15.22 10.81
CA LEU A 157 -4.27 -16.39 10.30
C LEU A 157 -2.99 -15.94 9.59
N GLU A 158 -1.87 -16.61 9.86
CA GLU A 158 -0.59 -16.38 9.17
C GLU A 158 -0.10 -17.69 8.58
N SER A 159 0.20 -17.73 7.27
CA SER A 159 0.59 -18.98 6.62
C SER A 159 1.88 -19.52 7.20
N LYS A 160 1.97 -20.84 7.33
CA LYS A 160 3.17 -21.52 7.82
C LYS A 160 4.35 -21.39 6.87
N LYS A 161 4.08 -21.16 5.58
CA LYS A 161 5.06 -21.01 4.51
C LYS A 161 5.18 -19.53 4.13
N GLY A 162 6.41 -19.09 3.93
CA GLY A 162 6.75 -17.79 3.35
C GLY A 162 7.18 -17.91 1.89
N TYR A 163 7.07 -16.81 1.15
CA TYR A 163 7.31 -16.75 -0.30
C TYR A 163 8.14 -15.51 -0.67
N ASP A 164 9.23 -15.69 -1.42
CA ASP A 164 10.03 -14.55 -1.91
C ASP A 164 9.45 -13.95 -3.20
N THR A 165 8.89 -14.81 -4.06
CA THR A 165 8.27 -14.46 -5.33
C THR A 165 7.13 -15.42 -5.61
N GLY A 166 6.23 -15.05 -6.50
CA GLY A 166 5.17 -15.94 -6.96
C GLY A 166 4.02 -15.25 -7.64
N LEU A 167 3.11 -16.06 -8.14
CA LEU A 167 1.79 -15.68 -8.59
C LEU A 167 0.76 -16.28 -7.61
N PHE A 168 0.14 -15.41 -6.83
CA PHE A 168 -0.80 -15.76 -5.77
C PHE A 168 -2.21 -15.56 -6.30
N ILE A 169 -3.02 -16.61 -6.27
CA ILE A 169 -4.41 -16.60 -6.71
C ILE A 169 -5.31 -16.83 -5.50
N PHE A 170 -6.09 -15.81 -5.16
CA PHE A 170 -7.05 -15.83 -4.07
C PHE A 170 -8.47 -15.84 -4.66
N ASP A 171 -9.15 -16.99 -4.60
CA ASP A 171 -10.56 -17.10 -5.00
C ASP A 171 -11.47 -16.81 -3.80
N ILE A 172 -12.13 -15.65 -3.84
CA ILE A 172 -12.85 -15.05 -2.73
C ILE A 172 -14.34 -15.02 -3.06
N ILE A 173 -15.16 -15.57 -2.18
CA ILE A 173 -16.62 -15.60 -2.28
C ILE A 173 -17.22 -14.39 -1.57
N HIS A 174 -16.65 -14.00 -0.42
CA HIS A 174 -17.16 -12.91 0.41
C HIS A 174 -16.03 -12.17 1.14
N THR A 175 -16.11 -10.84 1.22
CA THR A 175 -15.26 -9.98 2.05
C THR A 175 -16.03 -9.41 3.24
N PRO A 176 -15.40 -9.23 4.42
CA PRO A 176 -16.03 -8.59 5.57
C PRO A 176 -16.36 -7.12 5.26
N TYR A 177 -17.45 -6.57 5.78
CA TYR A 177 -17.66 -5.11 5.76
C TYR A 177 -18.61 -4.69 6.88
N GLY A 178 -18.57 -3.41 7.23
CA GLY A 178 -19.45 -2.78 8.21
C GLY A 178 -18.70 -1.83 9.13
N CYS A 179 -19.44 -0.92 9.78
CA CYS A 179 -18.84 0.04 10.70
C CYS A 179 -17.96 -0.64 11.76
N GLY A 180 -16.75 -0.12 11.91
CA GLY A 180 -15.74 -0.58 12.84
C GLY A 180 -14.94 -1.80 12.38
N THR A 181 -15.16 -2.35 11.17
CA THR A 181 -14.31 -3.44 10.65
C THR A 181 -13.05 -2.91 9.96
N TRP A 182 -11.92 -3.57 10.16
CA TRP A 182 -10.69 -3.38 9.40
C TRP A 182 -10.12 -4.74 8.99
N PRO A 183 -10.66 -5.36 7.93
CA PRO A 183 -10.17 -6.63 7.44
C PRO A 183 -9.04 -6.47 6.42
N ALA A 184 -8.14 -7.45 6.42
CA ALA A 184 -7.04 -7.49 5.47
C ALA A 184 -6.78 -8.92 4.98
N LEU A 185 -6.46 -9.04 3.68
CA LEU A 185 -5.74 -10.14 3.07
C LEU A 185 -4.46 -9.55 2.47
N TRP A 186 -3.32 -9.94 3.03
CA TRP A 186 -2.05 -9.27 2.80
C TRP A 186 -0.88 -10.25 2.86
N LEU A 187 0.27 -9.80 2.39
CA LEU A 187 1.51 -10.56 2.38
C LEU A 187 2.58 -9.79 3.15
N ALA A 188 3.24 -10.41 4.12
CA ALA A 188 4.32 -9.77 4.86
C ALA A 188 5.24 -10.77 5.59
N ASP A 189 6.43 -10.34 5.98
CA ASP A 189 7.21 -10.96 7.05
C ASP A 189 6.95 -10.18 8.34
N THR A 190 6.06 -10.70 9.19
CA THR A 190 5.60 -10.04 10.41
C THR A 190 6.70 -9.90 11.47
N TYR A 191 7.75 -10.71 11.42
CA TYR A 191 8.86 -10.65 12.37
C TYR A 191 9.87 -9.56 12.03
N ASN A 192 10.02 -9.24 10.74
CA ASN A 192 11.02 -8.31 10.24
C ASN A 192 10.40 -7.03 9.65
N TRP A 193 9.13 -6.77 9.91
CA TRP A 193 8.43 -5.61 9.39
C TRP A 193 9.08 -4.27 9.81
N PRO A 194 9.18 -3.24 8.93
CA PRO A 194 8.83 -3.24 7.50
C PRO A 194 10.02 -3.61 6.59
N LEU A 195 11.14 -4.10 7.13
CA LEU A 195 12.40 -4.34 6.39
C LEU A 195 12.27 -5.37 5.28
N LYS A 196 11.23 -6.21 5.34
CA LYS A 196 10.94 -7.26 4.37
C LYS A 196 9.64 -7.03 3.60
N GLY A 197 9.09 -5.82 3.72
CA GLY A 197 7.96 -5.37 2.93
C GLY A 197 6.63 -6.00 3.36
N GLU A 198 5.58 -5.30 2.98
CA GLU A 198 4.17 -5.70 3.14
C GLU A 198 3.41 -5.31 1.87
N ILE A 199 2.51 -6.20 1.45
CA ILE A 199 1.64 -6.06 0.29
C ILE A 199 0.21 -6.27 0.74
N ASP A 200 -0.54 -5.18 0.88
CA ASP A 200 -1.96 -5.20 1.19
C ASP A 200 -2.72 -5.46 -0.10
N VAL A 201 -3.07 -6.72 -0.32
CA VAL A 201 -3.77 -7.16 -1.53
C VAL A 201 -5.22 -6.70 -1.50
N LEU A 202 -5.82 -6.82 -0.33
CA LEU A 202 -7.19 -6.45 -0.02
C LEU A 202 -7.23 -5.87 1.39
N GLU A 203 -7.36 -4.56 1.52
CA GLU A 203 -7.43 -3.88 2.81
C GLU A 203 -8.34 -2.65 2.69
N THR A 204 -9.28 -2.55 3.62
CA THR A 204 -10.18 -1.39 3.74
C THR A 204 -10.64 -1.23 5.18
N THR A 205 -11.37 -0.14 5.44
CA THR A 205 -12.05 0.05 6.73
C THR A 205 -13.55 0.27 6.54
N ASN A 206 -14.30 -0.03 7.61
CA ASN A 206 -15.70 0.29 7.74
C ASN A 206 -16.55 -0.27 6.57
N ARG A 207 -17.23 0.61 5.83
CA ARG A 207 -18.11 0.20 4.73
C ARG A 207 -17.38 0.13 3.38
N ALA A 208 -16.28 0.87 3.22
CA ALA A 208 -15.43 0.87 2.03
C ALA A 208 -16.19 0.98 0.70
N THR A 209 -17.11 1.94 0.61
CA THR A 209 -17.98 2.16 -0.55
C THR A 209 -17.22 2.58 -1.82
N GLU A 210 -15.96 2.96 -1.67
CA GLU A 210 -15.02 3.41 -2.68
C GLU A 210 -14.29 2.23 -3.33
N GLY A 211 -14.36 1.04 -2.71
CA GLY A 211 -13.69 -0.18 -3.14
C GLY A 211 -12.39 -0.46 -2.39
N ASN A 212 -11.65 -1.43 -2.91
CA ASN A 212 -10.42 -1.91 -2.29
C ASN A 212 -9.26 -0.93 -2.45
N VAL A 213 -8.38 -0.85 -1.45
CA VAL A 213 -7.06 -0.22 -1.59
C VAL A 213 -6.00 -1.32 -1.65
N VAL A 214 -5.13 -1.24 -2.65
CA VAL A 214 -3.90 -2.06 -2.70
C VAL A 214 -2.74 -1.18 -2.28
N THR A 215 -2.01 -1.56 -1.24
CA THR A 215 -0.92 -0.75 -0.67
C THR A 215 0.36 -1.56 -0.55
N LEU A 216 1.50 -0.90 -0.72
CA LEU A 216 2.78 -1.47 -0.32
C LEU A 216 3.41 -0.64 0.79
N HIS A 217 3.98 -1.33 1.77
CA HIS A 217 4.79 -0.75 2.84
C HIS A 217 6.20 -1.35 2.77
N THR A 218 7.22 -0.51 2.90
CA THR A 218 8.63 -0.90 2.86
C THR A 218 9.45 -0.08 3.85
N ASP A 219 10.69 -0.49 4.07
CA ASP A 219 11.71 0.44 4.54
C ASP A 219 12.07 1.48 3.45
N LYS A 220 13.01 2.37 3.76
CA LYS A 220 13.33 3.54 2.92
C LYS A 220 13.90 3.13 1.57
N GLY A 221 13.57 3.91 0.53
CA GLY A 221 14.20 3.78 -0.79
C GLY A 221 13.34 3.14 -1.87
N CYS A 222 12.10 2.76 -1.55
CA CYS A 222 11.12 2.29 -2.53
C CYS A 222 10.10 3.38 -2.87
N SER A 223 9.93 3.64 -4.17
CA SER A 223 8.84 4.48 -4.67
C SER A 223 8.34 3.97 -6.02
N VAL A 224 7.09 4.29 -6.33
CA VAL A 224 6.42 3.97 -7.60
C VAL A 224 6.09 5.23 -8.40
N LYS A 225 6.98 6.23 -8.32
CA LYS A 225 6.92 7.42 -9.17
C LYS A 225 7.16 7.03 -10.64
N GLY A 226 6.70 7.88 -11.55
CA GLY A 226 6.88 7.67 -12.99
C GLY A 226 5.75 6.85 -13.62
N ARG A 227 6.09 6.07 -14.64
CA ARG A 227 5.10 5.39 -15.49
C ARG A 227 4.53 4.14 -14.81
N ARG A 228 3.21 4.07 -14.71
CA ARG A 228 2.43 2.93 -14.21
C ARG A 228 1.36 2.53 -15.24
N LYS A 229 1.07 1.24 -15.38
CA LYS A 229 0.02 0.71 -16.27
C LYS A 229 -1.07 0.02 -15.42
N GLN A 230 -2.00 0.82 -14.93
CA GLN A 230 -3.03 0.36 -14.00
C GLN A 230 -4.41 0.94 -14.29
N LEU A 231 -5.44 0.26 -13.81
CA LEU A 231 -6.85 0.69 -13.89
C LEU A 231 -7.30 1.50 -12.66
N GLY A 232 -6.69 1.26 -11.50
CA GLY A 232 -6.99 1.96 -10.26
C GLY A 232 -6.37 3.35 -10.15
N SER A 233 -6.87 4.15 -9.21
CA SER A 233 -6.41 5.51 -8.94
C SER A 233 -5.25 5.52 -7.95
N ALA A 234 -4.09 6.04 -8.35
CA ALA A 234 -2.94 6.19 -7.46
C ALA A 234 -3.19 7.28 -6.40
N GLN A 235 -2.87 6.99 -5.14
CA GLN A 235 -3.00 7.95 -4.03
C GLN A 235 -1.62 8.48 -3.60
N TYR A 236 -0.74 7.57 -3.17
CA TYR A 236 0.62 7.86 -2.73
C TYR A 236 1.64 7.12 -3.59
N SER A 237 2.86 7.66 -3.67
CA SER A 237 3.92 7.11 -4.54
C SER A 237 5.18 6.67 -3.81
N THR A 238 5.35 6.98 -2.53
CA THR A 238 6.45 6.50 -1.70
C THR A 238 5.92 5.37 -0.81
N CYS A 239 6.62 4.24 -0.81
CA CYS A 239 6.17 3.05 -0.09
C CYS A 239 6.74 2.98 1.34
N ASP A 240 7.61 3.93 1.71
CA ASP A 240 8.20 4.03 3.03
C ASP A 240 7.37 4.87 4.03
N ASP A 241 7.86 4.94 5.27
CA ASP A 241 7.21 5.60 6.41
C ASP A 241 7.07 7.13 6.30
N LYS A 242 7.49 7.73 5.19
CA LYS A 242 7.55 9.18 4.99
C LYS A 242 6.21 9.90 5.19
N HIS A 243 5.09 9.19 5.05
CA HIS A 243 3.74 9.71 5.21
C HIS A 243 2.98 9.04 6.36
N GLY A 244 3.66 8.76 7.48
CA GLY A 244 3.01 8.19 8.66
C GLY A 244 2.47 6.78 8.39
N ASN A 245 3.29 5.96 7.73
CA ASN A 245 2.94 4.61 7.27
C ASN A 245 1.79 4.53 6.26
N ALA A 246 1.46 5.58 5.50
CA ALA A 246 0.41 5.50 4.46
C ALA A 246 0.77 4.57 3.27
N GLY A 247 2.05 4.20 3.11
CA GLY A 247 2.53 3.38 2.01
C GLY A 247 2.31 4.01 0.63
N CYS A 248 2.57 3.23 -0.43
CA CYS A 248 2.22 3.62 -1.79
C CYS A 248 0.96 2.86 -2.22
N ALA A 249 -0.14 3.59 -2.43
CA ALA A 249 -1.47 3.02 -2.53
C ALA A 249 -2.14 3.23 -3.90
N VAL A 250 -3.01 2.29 -4.27
CA VAL A 250 -3.89 2.34 -5.44
C VAL A 250 -5.31 1.95 -5.03
N GLN A 251 -6.24 2.88 -5.19
CA GLN A 251 -7.67 2.68 -4.96
C GLN A 251 -8.33 2.03 -6.19
N GLY A 252 -9.06 0.94 -5.96
CA GLY A 252 -9.93 0.30 -6.93
C GLY A 252 -11.24 1.03 -7.15
N ARG A 253 -12.15 0.35 -7.86
CA ARG A 253 -13.52 0.85 -8.05
C ARG A 253 -14.43 0.28 -6.96
N PRO A 254 -15.60 0.88 -6.68
CA PRO A 254 -16.53 0.40 -5.66
C PRO A 254 -16.78 -1.13 -5.67
N ALA A 255 -16.98 -1.72 -6.84
CA ALA A 255 -17.29 -3.15 -6.99
C ALA A 255 -16.10 -4.10 -6.74
N THR A 256 -14.92 -3.60 -6.33
CA THR A 256 -13.77 -4.45 -6.01
C THR A 256 -13.77 -4.90 -4.54
N TYR A 257 -14.73 -4.43 -3.72
CA TYR A 257 -14.80 -4.78 -2.30
C TYR A 257 -16.23 -4.73 -1.74
N GLY A 258 -16.44 -5.38 -0.59
CA GLY A 258 -17.59 -5.13 0.28
C GLY A 258 -18.90 -5.60 -0.34
N GLU A 259 -19.99 -4.89 -0.02
CA GLU A 259 -21.35 -5.26 -0.44
C GLU A 259 -21.45 -5.50 -1.94
N GLY A 260 -20.94 -4.58 -2.77
CA GLY A 260 -20.99 -4.72 -4.23
C GLY A 260 -20.16 -5.89 -4.77
N PHE A 261 -19.04 -6.23 -4.15
CA PHE A 261 -18.26 -7.42 -4.53
C PHE A 261 -18.99 -8.70 -4.10
N ASN A 262 -19.54 -8.71 -2.89
CA ASN A 262 -20.23 -9.86 -2.29
C ASN A 262 -21.53 -10.21 -3.01
N GLU A 263 -22.36 -9.21 -3.37
CA GLU A 263 -23.61 -9.41 -4.13
C GLU A 263 -23.37 -10.02 -5.52
N ASN A 264 -22.18 -9.81 -6.10
CA ASN A 264 -21.76 -10.40 -7.37
C ASN A 264 -21.05 -11.76 -7.21
N GLY A 265 -21.12 -12.40 -6.04
CA GLY A 265 -20.49 -13.70 -5.77
C GLY A 265 -18.96 -13.64 -5.64
N GLY A 266 -18.44 -12.45 -5.32
CA GLY A 266 -17.03 -12.17 -5.16
C GLY A 266 -16.25 -12.24 -6.47
N GLY A 267 -15.07 -12.86 -6.42
CA GLY A 267 -14.15 -12.87 -7.53
C GLY A 267 -12.77 -13.41 -7.17
N VAL A 268 -11.81 -13.19 -8.07
CA VAL A 268 -10.42 -13.58 -7.87
C VAL A 268 -9.55 -12.34 -7.73
N TYR A 269 -8.74 -12.32 -6.69
CA TYR A 269 -7.59 -11.43 -6.60
C TYR A 269 -6.33 -12.19 -6.97
N ALA A 270 -5.58 -11.67 -7.94
CA ALA A 270 -4.32 -12.25 -8.37
C ALA A 270 -3.17 -11.28 -8.11
N VAL A 271 -2.08 -11.76 -7.50
CA VAL A 271 -0.89 -10.96 -7.20
C VAL A 271 0.31 -11.60 -7.86
N GLU A 272 1.02 -10.85 -8.69
CA GLU A 272 2.30 -11.26 -9.23
C GLU A 272 3.41 -10.47 -8.54
N LEU A 273 4.22 -11.16 -7.73
CA LEU A 273 5.41 -10.63 -7.05
C LEU A 273 6.67 -11.19 -7.74
N ARG A 274 7.43 -10.32 -8.41
CA ARG A 274 8.68 -10.67 -9.11
C ARG A 274 9.61 -9.47 -9.22
N GLU A 275 10.84 -9.69 -9.69
CA GLU A 275 11.87 -8.64 -9.85
C GLU A 275 11.39 -7.42 -10.66
N ALA A 276 10.56 -7.64 -11.70
CA ALA A 276 10.04 -6.57 -12.54
C ALA A 276 9.07 -5.62 -11.81
N GLY A 277 8.47 -6.03 -10.69
CA GLY A 277 7.44 -5.26 -10.00
C GLY A 277 6.40 -6.15 -9.33
N ILE A 278 5.46 -5.49 -8.66
CA ILE A 278 4.27 -6.12 -8.07
C ILE A 278 3.04 -5.66 -8.85
N ARG A 279 2.22 -6.61 -9.32
CA ARG A 279 0.98 -6.33 -10.03
C ARG A 279 -0.18 -7.05 -9.35
N VAL A 280 -1.30 -6.36 -9.18
CA VAL A 280 -2.52 -6.92 -8.59
C VAL A 280 -3.67 -6.78 -9.56
N TRP A 281 -4.38 -7.87 -9.83
CA TRP A 281 -5.61 -7.91 -10.62
C TRP A 281 -6.79 -8.28 -9.74
N VAL A 282 -7.96 -7.78 -10.12
CA VAL A 282 -9.25 -8.23 -9.61
C VAL A 282 -10.11 -8.66 -10.79
N PHE A 283 -10.61 -9.88 -10.72
CA PHE A 283 -11.56 -10.44 -11.69
C PHE A 283 -12.88 -10.71 -10.97
N PRO A 284 -13.93 -9.93 -11.23
CA PRO A 284 -15.29 -10.27 -10.81
C PRO A 284 -15.66 -11.70 -11.21
N ARG A 285 -16.49 -12.37 -10.41
CA ARG A 285 -16.83 -13.80 -10.56
C ARG A 285 -17.13 -14.24 -12.00
N ASP A 286 -17.91 -13.45 -12.74
CA ASP A 286 -18.34 -13.76 -14.11
C ASP A 286 -17.32 -13.40 -15.20
N SER A 287 -16.13 -12.94 -14.80
CA SER A 287 -15.04 -12.50 -15.69
C SER A 287 -13.68 -13.09 -15.32
N ILE A 288 -13.67 -14.16 -14.52
CA ILE A 288 -12.45 -14.90 -14.21
C ILE A 288 -11.90 -15.53 -15.50
N PRO A 289 -10.64 -15.29 -15.87
CA PRO A 289 -10.06 -15.85 -17.09
C PRO A 289 -10.04 -17.39 -17.12
N ASP A 290 -10.14 -17.98 -18.31
CA ASP A 290 -10.28 -19.43 -18.48
C ASP A 290 -9.06 -20.23 -17.98
N ASP A 291 -7.87 -19.63 -17.98
CA ASP A 291 -6.61 -20.24 -17.53
C ASP A 291 -6.55 -20.46 -15.99
N PHE A 292 -7.51 -19.93 -15.23
CA PHE A 292 -7.69 -20.26 -13.80
C PHE A 292 -8.44 -21.58 -13.57
N SER A 293 -9.28 -21.96 -14.54
CA SER A 293 -10.23 -23.08 -14.41
C SER A 293 -9.68 -24.41 -14.91
N ASN A 294 -8.67 -24.37 -15.78
CA ASN A 294 -8.11 -25.56 -16.40
C ASN A 294 -6.76 -25.92 -15.76
N PRO A 295 -6.63 -27.03 -15.01
CA PRO A 295 -5.36 -27.44 -14.40
C PRO A 295 -4.26 -27.78 -15.43
N GLU A 296 -4.61 -28.02 -16.69
CA GLU A 296 -3.65 -28.22 -17.79
C GLU A 296 -3.11 -26.90 -18.37
N ARG A 297 -3.77 -25.76 -18.08
CA ARG A 297 -3.30 -24.42 -18.45
C ARG A 297 -2.77 -23.72 -17.22
N ARG A 298 -1.54 -23.23 -17.33
CA ARG A 298 -0.94 -22.43 -16.26
C ARG A 298 -1.47 -21.00 -16.40
N PRO A 299 -1.82 -20.34 -15.28
CA PRO A 299 -2.11 -18.92 -15.27
C PRO A 299 -1.02 -18.13 -16.02
N ASP A 300 -1.42 -17.30 -16.99
CA ASP A 300 -0.52 -16.43 -17.76
C ASP A 300 -0.93 -14.95 -17.63
N PRO A 301 -0.30 -14.22 -16.68
CA PRO A 301 -0.55 -12.80 -16.48
C PRO A 301 -0.33 -11.91 -17.70
N SER A 302 0.41 -12.35 -18.72
CA SER A 302 0.62 -11.57 -19.95
C SER A 302 -0.65 -11.44 -20.80
N SER A 303 -1.63 -12.33 -20.59
CA SER A 303 -2.90 -12.37 -21.33
C SER A 303 -4.06 -11.63 -20.63
N TRP A 304 -3.90 -11.24 -19.37
CA TRP A 304 -5.00 -10.72 -18.52
C TRP A 304 -5.32 -9.24 -18.73
N GLY A 305 -4.51 -8.53 -19.51
CA GLY A 305 -4.67 -7.09 -19.71
C GLY A 305 -4.16 -6.26 -18.53
N ALA A 306 -4.73 -5.06 -18.36
CA ALA A 306 -4.26 -4.10 -17.38
C ALA A 306 -4.61 -4.51 -15.94
N ALA A 307 -3.63 -4.40 -15.04
CA ALA A 307 -3.80 -4.68 -13.62
C ALA A 307 -4.65 -3.62 -12.92
N LEU A 308 -5.29 -3.99 -11.80
CA LEU A 308 -5.89 -3.02 -10.89
C LEU A 308 -4.82 -2.07 -10.36
N ALA A 309 -3.71 -2.61 -9.85
CA ALA A 309 -2.59 -1.87 -9.31
C ALA A 309 -1.27 -2.36 -9.92
N ASP A 310 -0.37 -1.42 -10.22
CA ASP A 310 0.92 -1.68 -10.83
C ASP A 310 2.02 -0.91 -10.08
N PHE A 311 2.96 -1.65 -9.48
CA PHE A 311 4.08 -1.16 -8.69
C PHE A 311 5.39 -1.60 -9.36
N PRO A 312 5.85 -0.87 -10.39
CA PRO A 312 7.01 -1.26 -11.19
C PRO A 312 8.32 -1.04 -10.44
N SER A 313 9.34 -1.85 -10.76
CA SER A 313 10.66 -1.76 -10.11
C SER A 313 11.53 -0.57 -10.55
N THR A 314 11.01 0.37 -11.35
CA THR A 314 11.77 1.51 -11.89
C THR A 314 12.45 2.35 -10.80
N HIS A 315 11.79 2.54 -9.65
CA HIS A 315 12.31 3.29 -8.51
C HIS A 315 12.13 2.51 -7.18
N CYS A 316 12.08 1.19 -7.27
CA CYS A 316 11.96 0.29 -6.13
C CYS A 316 12.59 -1.06 -6.48
N ASP A 317 13.66 -1.43 -5.77
CA ASP A 317 14.30 -2.73 -5.96
C ASP A 317 13.49 -3.82 -5.24
N ILE A 318 12.58 -4.48 -5.96
CA ILE A 318 11.58 -5.39 -5.36
C ILE A 318 12.25 -6.51 -4.55
N PRO A 319 13.26 -7.26 -5.06
CA PRO A 319 13.89 -8.32 -4.29
C PRO A 319 14.64 -7.85 -3.04
N SER A 320 15.04 -6.58 -2.94
CA SER A 320 15.67 -6.06 -1.72
C SER A 320 14.66 -5.68 -0.65
N HIS A 321 13.45 -5.29 -1.04
CA HIS A 321 12.40 -4.82 -0.13
C HIS A 321 11.36 -5.89 0.22
N PHE A 322 11.13 -6.89 -0.63
CA PHE A 322 10.10 -7.92 -0.44
C PHE A 322 10.73 -9.31 -0.44
N SER A 323 10.63 -10.03 0.67
CA SER A 323 11.08 -11.42 0.79
C SER A 323 10.37 -12.12 1.94
N ASN A 324 10.36 -13.45 1.94
CA ASN A 324 9.80 -14.28 3.01
C ASN A 324 8.35 -13.90 3.40
N GLN A 325 7.52 -13.63 2.40
CA GLN A 325 6.17 -13.15 2.59
C GLN A 325 5.23 -14.28 3.00
N SER A 326 4.69 -14.23 4.21
CA SER A 326 3.58 -15.08 4.64
C SER A 326 2.26 -14.47 4.17
N ILE A 327 1.29 -15.31 3.84
CA ILE A 327 -0.10 -14.92 3.56
C ILE A 327 -0.80 -14.71 4.89
N ILE A 328 -1.41 -13.54 5.07
CA ILE A 328 -2.09 -13.16 6.30
C ILE A 328 -3.54 -12.82 5.98
N VAL A 329 -4.46 -13.34 6.80
CA VAL A 329 -5.88 -13.02 6.72
C VAL A 329 -6.39 -12.68 8.10
N ASN A 330 -6.94 -11.49 8.28
CA ASN A 330 -7.53 -11.08 9.54
C ASN A 330 -8.79 -10.23 9.35
N ILE A 331 -9.50 -10.05 10.45
CA ILE A 331 -10.53 -9.02 10.60
C ILE A 331 -10.21 -8.30 11.91
N ASP A 332 -9.48 -7.20 11.81
CA ASP A 332 -9.32 -6.28 12.94
C ASP A 332 -10.59 -5.42 13.10
N LEU A 333 -10.70 -4.70 14.22
CA LEU A 333 -11.82 -3.85 14.54
C LEU A 333 -11.31 -2.54 15.14
N CYS A 334 -11.80 -1.39 14.66
CA CYS A 334 -11.33 -0.08 15.11
C CYS A 334 -9.83 0.11 14.82
N GLY A 335 -9.02 0.31 15.86
CA GLY A 335 -7.57 0.48 15.71
C GLY A 335 -7.18 1.77 15.01
N GLU A 336 -5.90 1.83 14.64
CA GLU A 336 -5.28 3.02 14.05
C GLU A 336 -5.92 3.47 12.73
N MET A 337 -6.63 2.61 12.00
CA MET A 337 -7.28 2.97 10.74
C MET A 337 -8.80 2.88 10.82
N GLY A 338 -9.35 1.77 11.34
CA GLY A 338 -10.81 1.55 11.38
C GLY A 338 -11.56 2.55 12.28
N ALA A 339 -10.88 3.22 13.22
CA ALA A 339 -11.46 4.24 14.09
C ALA A 339 -11.12 5.69 13.71
N GLN A 340 -10.42 5.93 12.60
CA GLN A 340 -10.09 7.29 12.15
C GLN A 340 -11.37 8.09 11.92
N GLN A 341 -11.43 9.32 12.44
CA GLN A 341 -12.66 10.11 12.43
C GLN A 341 -13.10 10.45 11.00
N GLU A 342 -12.13 10.74 10.13
CA GLU A 342 -12.34 11.10 8.73
C GLU A 342 -13.03 9.97 7.95
N ASP A 343 -12.73 8.72 8.28
CA ASP A 343 -13.33 7.55 7.66
C ASP A 343 -14.59 7.13 8.42
N TYR A 344 -14.44 6.79 9.71
CA TYR A 344 -15.50 6.21 10.53
C TYR A 344 -16.72 7.12 10.63
N ASN A 345 -16.55 8.39 11.00
CA ASN A 345 -17.65 9.32 11.19
C ASN A 345 -17.97 10.11 9.93
N ASP A 346 -16.96 10.75 9.33
CA ASP A 346 -17.22 11.75 8.29
C ASP A 346 -17.56 11.12 6.94
N LEU A 347 -16.90 10.01 6.57
CA LEU A 347 -17.15 9.31 5.31
C LEU A 347 -18.28 8.28 5.40
N TYR A 348 -18.28 7.43 6.44
CA TYR A 348 -19.20 6.29 6.52
C TYR A 348 -20.40 6.49 7.44
N ASP A 349 -20.48 7.61 8.15
CA ASP A 349 -21.56 7.94 9.11
C ASP A 349 -21.77 6.83 10.15
N CYS A 350 -20.67 6.26 10.65
CA CYS A 350 -20.73 5.23 11.68
C CYS A 350 -21.06 5.84 13.05
N PRO A 351 -21.97 5.20 13.83
CA PRO A 351 -22.49 5.78 15.05
C PRO A 351 -21.61 5.51 16.27
N ALA A 352 -21.73 6.36 17.30
CA ALA A 352 -20.95 6.29 18.54
C ALA A 352 -19.44 6.36 18.30
N THR A 353 -18.64 6.12 19.35
CA THR A 353 -17.21 5.83 19.14
C THR A 353 -17.07 4.40 18.62
N CYS A 354 -16.03 4.14 17.83
CA CYS A 354 -15.82 2.82 17.24
C CYS A 354 -15.84 1.70 18.28
N GLU A 355 -15.10 1.85 19.38
CA GLU A 355 -15.04 0.84 20.45
C GLU A 355 -16.40 0.61 21.13
N GLU A 356 -17.17 1.67 21.39
CA GLU A 356 -18.50 1.53 21.99
C GLU A 356 -19.45 0.79 21.05
N PHE A 357 -19.40 1.13 19.76
CA PHE A 357 -20.19 0.47 18.73
C PHE A 357 -19.84 -1.02 18.63
N VAL A 358 -18.54 -1.33 18.48
CA VAL A 358 -18.05 -2.70 18.38
C VAL A 358 -18.40 -3.50 19.64
N ALA A 359 -18.22 -2.94 20.84
CA ALA A 359 -18.49 -3.64 22.09
C ALA A 359 -19.96 -4.06 22.23
N ARG A 360 -20.92 -3.26 21.74
CA ARG A 360 -22.35 -3.39 22.09
C ARG A 360 -23.26 -3.90 20.97
N ASN A 361 -22.79 -3.97 19.73
CA ASN A 361 -23.64 -4.25 18.57
C ASN A 361 -23.24 -5.53 17.80
N PRO A 362 -23.32 -6.73 18.42
CA PRO A 362 -22.91 -7.98 17.77
C PRO A 362 -23.59 -8.24 16.41
N GLN A 363 -24.88 -7.90 16.28
CA GLN A 363 -25.65 -8.12 15.06
C GLN A 363 -25.11 -7.38 13.83
N ASN A 364 -24.37 -6.29 14.03
CA ASN A 364 -23.78 -5.50 12.94
C ASN A 364 -22.55 -6.20 12.33
N PHE A 365 -22.04 -7.26 12.96
CA PHE A 365 -20.93 -8.08 12.45
C PHE A 365 -21.40 -9.34 11.71
N SER A 366 -22.68 -9.39 11.29
CA SER A 366 -23.20 -10.51 10.48
C SER A 366 -22.56 -10.61 9.09
N GLN A 367 -22.16 -9.47 8.52
CA GLN A 367 -21.43 -9.39 7.25
C GLN A 367 -19.91 -9.28 7.45
N ALA A 368 -19.42 -9.37 8.70
CA ALA A 368 -17.99 -9.29 9.00
C ALA A 368 -17.33 -10.68 8.92
N TYR A 369 -17.29 -11.26 7.71
CA TYR A 369 -16.65 -12.55 7.46
C TYR A 369 -15.99 -12.61 6.08
N TRP A 370 -14.87 -13.32 6.03
CA TRP A 370 -14.25 -13.77 4.80
C TRP A 370 -14.83 -15.14 4.43
N GLU A 371 -15.01 -15.40 3.14
CA GLU A 371 -15.23 -16.74 2.61
C GLU A 371 -14.40 -16.96 1.35
N PHE A 372 -13.66 -18.07 1.31
CA PHE A 372 -12.70 -18.40 0.27
C PHE A 372 -13.02 -19.75 -0.36
N ARG A 373 -12.88 -19.85 -1.68
CA ARG A 373 -12.96 -21.13 -2.40
C ARG A 373 -11.61 -21.85 -2.41
N SER A 374 -10.50 -21.13 -2.55
CA SER A 374 -9.15 -21.69 -2.51
C SER A 374 -8.10 -20.60 -2.60
N PHE A 375 -6.92 -20.83 -2.03
CA PHE A 375 -5.71 -20.12 -2.44
C PHE A 375 -4.80 -21.04 -3.26
N ARG A 376 -4.26 -20.55 -4.37
CA ARG A 376 -3.30 -21.29 -5.20
C ARG A 376 -2.08 -20.44 -5.45
N ILE A 377 -0.92 -20.96 -5.12
CA ILE A 377 0.34 -20.25 -5.25
C ILE A 377 1.18 -20.93 -6.33
N TYR A 378 1.67 -20.13 -7.27
CA TYR A 378 2.50 -20.59 -8.36
C TYR A 378 3.87 -19.90 -8.31
N GLN A 379 4.91 -20.62 -8.70
CA GLN A 379 6.27 -20.07 -8.83
C GLN A 379 6.90 -20.50 -10.16
N THR A 380 7.91 -19.76 -10.58
CA THR A 380 8.80 -20.19 -11.67
C THR A 380 9.82 -21.20 -11.13
N MET A 381 10.33 -22.08 -12.01
CA MET A 381 11.41 -23.01 -11.64
C MET A 381 12.77 -22.35 -11.44
#